data_AF-A0A2D9M2L5-F1
#
_entry.id   AF-A0A2D9M2L5-F1
#
_cell.length_a   1.000
_cell.length_b   1.000
_cell.length_c   1.000
_cell.angle_alpha   90.00
_cell.angle_beta   90.00
_cell.angle_gamma   90.00
#
_symmetry.space_group_name_H-M   'P 1'
#
loop_
_entity.id
_entity.type
_entity.pdbx_description
1 polymer ?
#
loop_
_entity_poly.entity_id
_entity_poly.type
_entity_poly.pdbx_seq_one_letter_code
_entity_poly.pdbx_strand_id
1 'polypeptide(L)'
;MIALLGAAFLTYLAYDSFATPPSLTVATEGNELNSLRKGALTNLVNPNPYLFWFTIGAPVVHEASTVNYWFVGMFLVGLYVCLVGGKITLAIVAGRGRVWLKGPAYTYVIRALGVALVLFAIKFTRDGLTYLDLL
;
A
#
# COMPACT_ATOMS: atom_id res chain seq x y z
N MET A 1 7.78 14.03 15.13
CA MET A 1 6.73 13.11 15.64
C MET A 1 6.20 12.13 14.60
N ILE A 2 5.79 12.57 13.40
CA ILE A 2 5.32 11.67 12.32
C ILE A 2 6.39 10.62 11.91
N ALA A 3 7.66 11.02 11.83
CA ALA A 3 8.77 10.11 11.54
C ALA A 3 8.95 9.00 12.59
N LEU A 4 8.76 9.31 13.88
CA LEU A 4 8.85 8.32 14.96
C LEU A 4 7.67 7.34 14.95
N LEU A 5 6.46 7.81 14.65
CA LEU A 5 5.29 6.93 14.44
C LEU A 5 5.52 5.99 13.24
N GLY A 6 6.08 6.53 12.15
CA GLY A 6 6.49 5.73 11.00
C GLY A 6 7.53 4.66 11.37
N ALA A 7 8.55 5.02 12.16
CA ALA A 7 9.55 4.06 12.64
C ALA A 7 8.94 2.94 13.51
N ALA A 8 8.04 3.29 14.44
CA ALA A 8 7.35 2.30 15.27
C ALA A 8 6.51 1.33 14.41
N PHE A 9 5.78 1.85 13.43
CA PHE A 9 4.99 1.04 12.50
C PHE A 9 5.86 0.14 11.60
N LEU A 10 6.96 0.66 11.06
CA LEU A 10 7.91 -0.11 10.26
C LEU A 10 8.57 -1.23 11.08
N THR A 11 8.88 -0.96 12.35
CA THR A 11 9.44 -1.97 13.27
C THR A 11 8.44 -3.08 13.55
N TYR A 12 7.16 -2.73 13.76
CA TYR A 12 6.08 -3.70 13.91
C TYR A 12 5.94 -4.60 12.66
N LEU A 13 5.93 -4.00 11.46
CA LEU A 13 5.86 -4.75 10.19
C LEU A 13 7.09 -5.64 9.94
N ALA A 14 8.28 -5.16 10.30
CA ALA A 14 9.51 -5.93 10.21
C ALA A 14 9.45 -7.15 11.14
N TYR A 15 9.01 -6.96 12.39
CA TYR A 15 8.83 -8.06 13.34
C TYR A 15 7.84 -9.10 12.81
N ASP A 16 6.68 -8.68 12.30
CA ASP A 16 5.69 -9.60 11.73
C ASP A 16 6.23 -10.39 10.53
N SER A 17 7.05 -9.74 9.69
CA SER A 17 7.71 -10.39 8.55
C SER A 17 8.67 -11.52 8.95
N PHE A 18 9.19 -11.50 10.19
CA PHE A 18 10.08 -12.53 10.72
C PHE A 18 9.37 -13.55 11.62
N ALA A 19 8.39 -13.09 12.41
CA ALA A 19 7.71 -13.88 13.43
C ALA A 19 6.64 -14.81 12.84
N THR A 20 5.95 -14.36 11.79
CA THR A 20 4.84 -15.12 11.19
C THR A 20 5.35 -15.94 10.01
N PRO A 21 5.24 -17.28 10.03
CA PRO A 21 5.57 -18.09 8.86
C PRO A 21 4.70 -17.62 7.69
N PRO A 22 5.28 -17.38 6.50
CA PRO A 22 4.51 -16.89 5.35
C PRO A 22 3.41 -17.88 4.95
N SER A 23 2.20 -17.67 5.45
CA SER A 23 1.07 -18.54 5.19
C SER A 23 0.16 -17.91 4.12
N LEU A 24 0.03 -18.57 2.97
CA LEU A 24 -0.94 -18.17 1.93
C LEU A 24 -2.38 -18.60 2.25
N THR A 25 -2.62 -19.14 3.44
CA THR A 25 -3.96 -19.40 3.95
C THR A 25 -4.62 -18.07 4.24
N VAL A 26 -5.27 -17.52 3.20
CA VAL A 26 -6.32 -16.53 3.37
C VAL A 26 -7.33 -17.17 4.30
N ALA A 27 -7.37 -16.73 5.57
CA ALA A 27 -8.45 -17.09 6.45
C ALA A 27 -9.74 -16.64 5.76
N THR A 28 -10.51 -17.60 5.26
CA THR A 28 -11.91 -17.39 4.92
C THR A 28 -12.64 -17.14 6.23
N GLU A 29 -12.49 -15.92 6.77
CA GLU A 29 -13.36 -15.44 7.82
C GLU A 29 -14.76 -15.36 7.23
N GLY A 30 -15.60 -16.33 7.60
CA GLY A 30 -17.00 -16.38 7.22
C GLY A 30 -17.77 -15.21 7.79
N ASN A 31 -17.75 -14.07 7.11
CA ASN A 31 -18.73 -12.99 7.26
C ASN A 31 -18.67 -12.04 6.04
N GLU A 32 -19.08 -12.55 4.87
CA GLU A 32 -19.02 -11.83 3.60
C GLU A 32 -19.75 -10.48 3.62
N LEU A 33 -20.81 -10.35 4.43
CA LEU A 33 -21.62 -9.12 4.52
C LEU A 33 -20.91 -7.98 5.26
N ASN A 34 -20.05 -8.28 6.24
CA ASN A 34 -19.25 -7.27 6.95
C ASN A 34 -17.94 -6.92 6.23
N SER A 35 -17.45 -7.79 5.35
CA SER A 35 -16.18 -7.57 4.62
C SER A 35 -16.25 -6.38 3.66
N LEU A 36 -17.36 -6.23 2.92
CA LEU A 36 -17.57 -5.08 2.02
C LEU A 36 -17.67 -3.76 2.80
N ARG A 37 -18.41 -3.75 3.92
CA ARG A 37 -18.55 -2.57 4.78
C ARG A 37 -17.21 -2.20 5.40
N LYS A 38 -16.46 -3.17 5.91
CA LYS A 38 -15.11 -2.98 6.47
C LYS A 38 -14.13 -2.48 5.40
N GLY A 39 -14.21 -3.00 4.18
CA GLY A 39 -13.43 -2.53 3.03
C GLY A 39 -13.77 -1.10 2.61
N ALA A 40 -15.06 -0.74 2.56
CA ALA A 40 -15.51 0.61 2.25
C ALA A 40 -15.04 1.62 3.31
N LEU A 41 -15.19 1.30 4.60
CA LEU A 41 -14.69 2.12 5.71
C LEU A 41 -13.17 2.26 5.68
N THR A 42 -12.43 1.18 5.40
CA THR A 42 -10.97 1.23 5.29
C THR A 42 -10.52 2.12 4.14
N ASN A 43 -11.25 2.10 3.01
CA ASN A 43 -10.97 2.99 1.88
C ASN A 43 -11.31 4.45 2.20
N LEU A 44 -12.42 4.70 2.90
CA LEU A 44 -12.83 6.04 3.31
C LEU A 44 -11.86 6.68 4.32
N VAL A 45 -11.28 5.89 5.23
CA VAL A 45 -10.32 6.39 6.22
C VAL A 45 -8.89 6.43 5.66
N ASN A 46 -8.65 5.86 4.48
CA ASN A 46 -7.35 5.91 3.84
C ASN A 46 -7.05 7.36 3.37
N PRO A 47 -5.99 8.01 3.85
CA PRO A 47 -5.66 9.38 3.44
C PRO A 47 -5.13 9.47 2.00
N ASN A 48 -4.67 8.35 1.42
CA ASN A 48 -3.96 8.36 0.13
C ASN A 48 -4.83 8.84 -1.05
N PRO A 49 -6.09 8.38 -1.23
CA PRO A 49 -6.97 8.89 -2.28
C PRO A 49 -7.23 10.39 -2.15
N TYR A 50 -7.39 10.90 -0.92
CA TYR A 50 -7.62 12.33 -0.68
C TYR A 50 -6.39 13.15 -1.02
N LEU A 51 -5.19 12.73 -0.57
CA LEU A 51 -3.95 13.39 -0.91
C LEU A 51 -3.72 13.44 -2.43
N PHE A 52 -3.96 12.32 -3.13
CA PHE A 52 -3.87 12.28 -4.59
C PHE A 52 -4.83 13.30 -5.22
N TRP A 53 -6.10 13.29 -4.84
CA TRP A 53 -7.10 14.20 -5.42
C TRP A 53 -6.80 15.67 -5.08
N PHE A 54 -6.28 15.98 -3.89
CA PHE A 54 -5.92 17.35 -3.53
C PHE A 54 -4.68 17.86 -4.25
N THR A 55 -3.68 17.02 -4.45
CA THR A 55 -2.35 17.44 -4.94
C THR A 55 -2.18 17.31 -6.44
N ILE A 56 -2.81 16.31 -7.07
CA ILE A 56 -2.60 15.97 -8.48
C ILE A 56 -3.94 15.88 -9.21
N GLY A 57 -4.87 15.06 -8.71
CA GLY A 57 -6.10 14.73 -9.41
C GLY A 57 -6.98 15.95 -9.72
N ALA A 58 -7.25 16.81 -8.73
CA ALA A 58 -8.10 17.98 -8.92
C ALA A 58 -7.44 19.06 -9.80
N PRO A 59 -6.16 19.42 -9.63
CA PRO A 59 -5.47 20.31 -10.58
C PRO A 59 -5.51 19.80 -12.02
N VAL A 60 -5.23 18.52 -12.25
CA VAL A 60 -5.22 17.91 -13.59
C VAL A 60 -6.62 17.87 -14.21
N VAL A 61 -7.65 17.53 -13.43
CA VAL A 61 -9.04 17.56 -13.91
C VAL A 61 -9.48 18.99 -14.20
N HIS A 62 -9.10 19.96 -13.37
CA HIS A 62 -9.42 21.35 -13.59
C HIS A 62 -8.78 21.87 -14.88
N GLU A 63 -7.49 21.64 -15.06
CA GLU A 63 -6.76 22.02 -16.28
C GLU A 63 -7.37 21.35 -17.53
N ALA A 64 -7.64 20.05 -17.49
CA ALA A 64 -8.29 19.33 -18.58
C ALA A 64 -9.70 19.88 -18.88
N SER A 65 -10.46 20.30 -17.86
CA SER A 65 -11.80 20.88 -18.05
C SER A 65 -11.78 22.24 -18.74
N THR A 66 -10.70 23.02 -18.61
CA THR A 66 -10.56 24.30 -19.32
C THR A 66 -10.35 24.13 -20.82
N VAL A 67 -9.86 22.97 -21.25
CA VAL A 67 -9.67 22.64 -22.67
C VAL A 67 -10.92 21.96 -23.23
N ASN A 68 -11.30 20.80 -22.67
CA ASN A 68 -12.50 20.06 -23.05
C ASN A 68 -12.79 18.94 -22.03
N TYR A 69 -14.06 18.78 -21.63
CA TYR A 69 -14.50 17.69 -20.75
C TYR A 69 -14.18 16.28 -21.27
N TRP A 70 -13.98 16.11 -22.57
CA TRP A 70 -13.52 14.84 -23.14
C TRP A 70 -12.17 14.37 -22.56
N PHE A 71 -11.24 15.30 -22.34
CA PHE A 71 -9.92 14.98 -21.76
C PHE A 71 -10.02 14.57 -20.28
N VAL A 72 -10.99 15.14 -19.55
CA VAL A 72 -11.32 14.69 -18.18
C VAL A 72 -11.76 13.22 -18.21
N GLY A 73 -12.63 12.87 -19.15
CA GLY A 73 -13.08 11.49 -19.35
C GLY A 73 -11.92 10.53 -19.65
N MET A 74 -11.04 10.90 -20.58
CA MET A 74 -9.86 10.10 -20.93
C MET A 74 -8.91 9.91 -19.74
N PHE A 75 -8.65 10.98 -18.98
CA PHE A 75 -7.82 10.92 -17.76
C PHE A 75 -8.42 9.96 -16.73
N LEU A 76 -9.70 10.11 -16.41
CA LEU A 76 -10.39 9.24 -15.45
C LEU A 76 -10.37 7.78 -15.88
N VAL A 77 -10.69 7.50 -17.15
CA VAL A 77 -10.67 6.14 -17.69
C VAL A 77 -9.26 5.55 -17.61
N GLY A 78 -8.24 6.27 -18.10
CA GLY A 78 -6.85 5.81 -18.05
C GLY A 78 -6.38 5.55 -16.61
N LEU A 79 -6.67 6.48 -15.70
CA LEU A 79 -6.33 6.36 -14.29
C LEU A 79 -6.92 5.10 -13.65
N TYR A 80 -8.23 4.90 -13.78
CA TYR A 80 -8.91 3.74 -13.17
C TYR A 80 -8.54 2.43 -13.85
N VAL A 81 -8.36 2.41 -15.18
CA VAL A 81 -7.88 1.23 -15.90
C VAL A 81 -6.49 0.83 -15.41
N CYS A 82 -5.56 1.77 -15.24
CA CYS A 82 -4.24 1.46 -14.71
C CYS A 82 -4.27 1.01 -13.25
N LEU A 83 -5.06 1.67 -12.39
CA LEU A 83 -5.16 1.32 -10.97
C LEU A 83 -5.81 -0.05 -10.73
N VAL A 84 -6.96 -0.29 -11.36
CA VAL A 84 -7.70 -1.55 -11.22
C VAL A 84 -6.97 -2.65 -11.99
N GLY A 85 -6.52 -2.36 -13.21
CA GLY A 85 -5.74 -3.27 -14.04
C GLY A 85 -4.48 -3.77 -13.34
N GLY A 86 -3.68 -2.87 -12.74
CA GLY A 86 -2.48 -3.26 -11.99
C GLY A 86 -2.79 -4.21 -10.83
N LYS A 87 -3.86 -3.95 -10.07
CA LYS A 87 -4.32 -4.84 -8.99
C LYS A 87 -4.80 -6.20 -9.51
N ILE A 88 -5.56 -6.21 -10.60
CA ILE A 88 -6.02 -7.45 -11.26
C ILE A 88 -4.83 -8.25 -11.77
N THR A 89 -3.87 -7.62 -12.44
CA THR A 89 -2.66 -8.26 -12.93
C THR A 89 -1.88 -8.89 -11.77
N LEU A 90 -1.67 -8.16 -10.68
CA LEU A 90 -1.03 -8.71 -9.48
C LEU A 90 -1.81 -9.89 -8.90
N ALA A 91 -3.14 -9.81 -8.82
CA ALA A 91 -3.96 -10.91 -8.33
C ALA A 91 -3.89 -12.15 -9.23
N ILE A 92 -3.89 -11.98 -10.56
CA ILE A 92 -3.74 -13.08 -11.53
C ILE A 92 -2.34 -13.70 -11.43
N VAL A 93 -1.30 -12.86 -11.38
CA VAL A 93 0.10 -13.32 -11.25
C VAL A 93 0.28 -14.07 -9.93
N ALA A 94 -0.24 -13.54 -8.82
CA ALA A 94 -0.20 -14.22 -7.52
C ALA A 94 -1.01 -15.53 -7.52
N GLY A 95 -2.16 -15.55 -8.19
CA GLY A 95 -3.00 -16.75 -8.35
C GLY A 95 -2.30 -17.86 -9.15
N ARG A 96 -1.70 -17.51 -10.30
CA ARG A 96 -0.93 -18.44 -11.15
C ARG A 96 0.39 -18.86 -10.50
N GLY A 97 1.04 -17.95 -9.77
CA GLY A 97 2.30 -18.15 -9.05
C GLY A 97 2.15 -18.86 -7.71
N ARG A 98 0.94 -19.34 -7.33
CA ARG A 98 0.70 -20.00 -6.04
C ARG A 98 1.63 -21.18 -5.74
N VAL A 99 2.15 -21.86 -6.77
CA VAL A 99 3.14 -22.94 -6.58
C VAL A 99 4.52 -22.37 -6.19
N TRP A 100 4.92 -21.25 -6.77
CA TRP A 100 6.18 -20.55 -6.46
C TRP A 100 6.11 -19.83 -5.10
N LEU A 101 4.93 -19.31 -4.74
CA LEU A 101 4.67 -18.64 -3.46
C LEU A 101 4.59 -19.62 -2.27
N LYS A 102 4.58 -20.94 -2.51
CA LYS A 102 4.65 -21.96 -1.45
C LYS A 102 6.08 -22.45 -1.16
N GLY A 103 7.07 -22.03 -1.95
CA GLY A 103 8.45 -22.47 -1.82
C GLY A 103 9.28 -21.67 -0.81
N PRO A 104 10.49 -22.14 -0.46
CA PRO A 104 11.40 -21.44 0.45
C PRO A 104 11.81 -20.06 -0.08
N ALA A 105 11.80 -19.87 -1.41
CA ALA A 105 12.05 -18.58 -2.07
C ALA A 105 11.10 -17.46 -1.58
N TYR A 106 9.81 -17.77 -1.38
CA TYR A 106 8.85 -16.81 -0.85
C TYR A 106 9.23 -16.35 0.57
N THR A 107 9.70 -17.29 1.40
CA THR A 107 10.16 -16.99 2.76
C THR A 107 11.43 -16.12 2.74
N TYR A 108 12.38 -16.39 1.84
CA TYR A 108 13.56 -15.55 1.70
C TYR A 108 13.22 -14.13 1.23
N VAL A 109 12.28 -13.98 0.30
CA VAL A 109 11.81 -12.65 -0.16
C VAL A 109 11.14 -11.89 0.98
N ILE A 110 10.24 -12.51 1.74
CA ILE A 110 9.60 -11.85 2.90
C ILE A 110 10.64 -11.46 3.96
N ARG A 111 11.61 -12.32 4.25
CA ARG A 111 12.68 -11.99 5.21
C ARG A 111 13.57 -10.85 4.70
N ALA A 112 13.94 -10.85 3.42
CA ALA A 112 14.71 -9.76 2.82
C ALA A 112 13.96 -8.43 2.88
N LEU A 113 12.65 -8.44 2.63
CA LEU A 113 11.78 -7.28 2.80
C LEU A 113 11.70 -6.83 4.27
N GLY A 114 11.61 -7.78 5.21
CA GLY A 114 11.70 -7.51 6.65
C GLY A 114 13.00 -6.77 7.02
N VAL A 115 14.14 -7.21 6.48
CA VAL A 115 15.44 -6.52 6.69
C VAL A 115 15.40 -5.10 6.11
N ALA A 116 14.85 -4.92 4.91
CA ALA A 116 14.69 -3.60 4.32
C ALA A 116 13.81 -2.68 5.20
N LEU A 117 12.73 -3.20 5.78
CA LEU A 117 11.88 -2.46 6.71
C LEU A 117 12.63 -2.04 7.98
N VAL A 118 13.50 -2.90 8.53
CA VAL A 118 14.39 -2.52 9.66
C VAL A 118 15.30 -1.36 9.28
N LEU A 119 15.91 -1.40 8.09
CA LEU A 119 16.78 -0.31 7.62
C LEU A 119 16.02 1.01 7.51
N PHE A 120 14.80 0.98 6.97
CA PHE A 120 13.94 2.17 6.93
C PHE A 120 13.52 2.64 8.32
N ALA A 121 13.20 1.73 9.24
CA ALA A 121 12.85 2.08 10.61
C ALA A 121 14.00 2.80 11.33
N ILE A 122 15.24 2.32 11.17
CA ILE A 122 16.45 2.96 11.70
C ILE A 122 16.61 4.36 11.11
N LYS A 123 16.46 4.50 9.79
CA LYS A 123 16.52 5.81 9.11
C LYS A 123 15.46 6.78 9.67
N PHE A 124 14.20 6.36 9.73
CA PHE A 124 13.10 7.19 10.24
C PHE A 124 13.28 7.57 11.71
N THR A 125 13.88 6.69 12.51
CA THR A 125 14.21 6.98 13.92
C THR A 125 15.27 8.07 14.00
N ARG A 126 16.34 7.96 13.22
CA ARG A 126 17.40 8.98 13.14
C ARG A 126 16.85 10.32 12.68
N ASP A 127 16.14 10.34 11.56
CA ASP A 127 15.51 11.54 11.02
C ASP A 127 14.57 12.15 12.08
N GLY A 128 13.76 11.33 12.74
CA GLY A 128 12.85 11.75 13.80
C GLY A 128 13.54 12.36 15.04
N LEU A 129 14.71 11.87 15.42
CA LEU A 129 15.54 12.39 16.52
C LEU A 129 16.21 13.71 16.13
N THR A 130 16.73 13.82 14.90
CA THR A 130 17.32 15.06 14.38
C THR A 130 16.28 16.17 14.26
N TYR A 131 15.06 15.88 13.80
CA TYR A 131 13.97 16.87 13.79
C TYR A 131 13.51 17.32 15.18
N LEU A 132 13.93 16.64 16.25
CA LEU A 132 13.64 16.99 17.65
C LEU A 132 14.83 17.67 18.33
N ASP A 133 15.91 17.99 17.59
CA ASP A 133 17.18 18.54 18.11
C ASP A 133 17.80 17.70 19.25
N LEU A 134 17.49 16.40 19.29
CA LEU A 134 18.04 15.47 20.27
C LEU A 134 19.34 14.81 19.79
N LEU A 135 19.75 15.05 18.53
CA LEU A 135 20.90 14.43 17.87
C LEU A 135 21.46 15.29 16.73
#